data_AF-A0AA88U353-F1
#
_entry.id   AF-A0AA88U353-F1
#
_cell.length_a   1.000
_cell.length_b   1.000
_cell.length_c   1.000
_cell.angle_alpha   90.00
_cell.angle_beta   90.00
_cell.angle_gamma   90.00
#
_symmetry.space_group_name_H-M   'P 1'
#
loop_
_entity.id
_entity.type
_entity.pdbx_description
1 polymer ?
#
loop_
_entity_poly.entity_id
_entity_poly.type
_entity_poly.pdbx_seq_one_letter_code
_entity_poly.pdbx_strand_id
1 'polypeptide(L)'
;MLVTHWGLSGPVILRLSAWGAREFSNTDYKGILLVDFTPDHHIEDVKSVIMQHKNQFAKHKVLNSYPSELGLVKRFWKYILDSEVGVDGDIFWASISTNSLMSVASLLKQCSFRVKGKGQFKDEFVTAGGVPLSEISLNTMESRTQSGLFFAGEVLNVDGVTGGFNFQ
;
A
#
# COMPACT_ATOMS: atom_id res chain seq x y z
N MET A 1 -6.59 0.60 0.67
CA MET A 1 -5.79 -0.43 1.39
C MET A 1 -6.64 -1.02 2.49
N LEU A 2 -6.45 -2.30 2.84
CA LEU A 2 -7.10 -2.94 3.99
C LEU A 2 -6.06 -3.33 5.04
N VAL A 3 -6.29 -2.97 6.30
CA VAL A 3 -5.49 -3.44 7.45
C VAL A 3 -6.17 -4.67 8.05
N THR A 4 -5.42 -5.75 8.24
CA THR A 4 -5.92 -7.03 8.75
C THR A 4 -5.15 -7.45 10.00
N HIS A 5 -5.60 -8.52 10.68
CA HIS A 5 -4.88 -9.08 11.84
C HIS A 5 -3.46 -9.60 11.51
N TRP A 6 -3.16 -9.82 10.23
CA TRP A 6 -1.91 -10.47 9.79
C TRP A 6 -1.03 -9.57 8.91
N GLY A 7 -1.45 -8.32 8.67
CA GLY A 7 -0.73 -7.38 7.82
C GLY A 7 -1.65 -6.57 6.91
N LEU A 8 -1.11 -6.10 5.78
CA LEU A 8 -1.79 -5.25 4.82
C LEU A 8 -2.30 -6.06 3.63
N SER A 9 -3.49 -5.72 3.13
CA SER A 9 -4.15 -6.41 2.01
C SER A 9 -5.05 -5.44 1.22
N GLY A 10 -5.97 -5.99 0.44
CA GLY A 10 -6.88 -5.27 -0.44
C GLY A 10 -6.27 -4.91 -1.80
N PRO A 11 -7.07 -4.32 -2.70
CA PRO A 11 -6.71 -4.19 -4.12
C PRO A 11 -5.35 -3.51 -4.37
N VAL A 12 -5.03 -2.45 -3.63
CA VAL A 12 -3.77 -1.71 -3.80
C VAL A 12 -2.55 -2.56 -3.43
N ILE A 13 -2.62 -3.36 -2.36
CA ILE A 13 -1.51 -4.22 -1.93
C ILE A 13 -1.36 -5.40 -2.89
N LEU A 14 -2.47 -6.00 -3.32
CA LEU A 14 -2.47 -7.11 -4.28
C LEU A 14 -1.92 -6.68 -5.66
N ARG A 15 -2.27 -5.47 -6.11
CA ARG A 15 -1.71 -4.91 -7.35
C ARG A 15 -0.21 -4.65 -7.23
N LEU A 16 0.23 -4.08 -6.11
CA LEU A 16 1.65 -3.85 -5.86
C LEU A 16 2.43 -5.17 -5.82
N SER A 17 1.91 -6.20 -5.13
CA SER A 17 2.56 -7.52 -5.06
C SER A 17 2.63 -8.21 -6.41
N ALA A 18 1.64 -8.03 -7.29
CA ALA A 18 1.68 -8.55 -8.65
C ALA A 18 2.75 -7.83 -9.49
N TRP A 19 2.78 -6.49 -9.44
CA TRP A 19 3.76 -5.70 -10.20
C TRP A 19 5.20 -5.97 -9.81
N GLY A 20 5.46 -6.10 -8.50
CA GLY A 20 6.80 -6.37 -7.98
C GLY A 20 7.08 -7.85 -7.73
N ALA A 21 6.32 -8.79 -8.30
CA ALA A 21 6.37 -10.20 -7.90
C ALA A 21 7.80 -10.79 -8.01
N ARG A 22 8.52 -10.47 -9.08
CA ARG A 22 9.89 -10.96 -9.30
C ARG A 22 10.88 -10.30 -8.35
N GLU A 23 10.81 -8.98 -8.21
CA GLU A 23 11.65 -8.18 -7.33
C GLU A 23 11.46 -8.59 -5.87
N PHE A 24 10.21 -8.77 -5.45
CA PHE A 24 9.86 -9.17 -4.08
C PHE A 24 10.24 -10.64 -3.84
N SER A 25 10.12 -11.52 -4.83
CA SER A 25 10.62 -12.89 -4.71
C SER A 25 12.12 -12.93 -4.40
N ASN A 26 12.92 -12.04 -5.01
CA ASN A 26 14.36 -11.97 -4.76
C ASN A 26 14.71 -11.49 -3.34
N THR A 27 13.78 -10.88 -2.61
CA THR A 27 13.98 -10.40 -1.24
C THR A 27 13.19 -11.17 -0.18
N ASP A 28 12.68 -12.36 -0.53
CA ASP A 28 11.72 -13.12 0.29
C ASP A 28 10.50 -12.28 0.74
N TYR A 29 10.08 -11.33 -0.09
CA TYR A 29 9.01 -10.37 0.20
C TYR A 29 9.26 -9.54 1.47
N LYS A 30 10.53 -9.31 1.81
CA LYS A 30 10.96 -8.45 2.93
C LYS A 30 11.36 -7.08 2.42
N GLY A 31 11.06 -6.04 3.19
CA GLY A 31 11.42 -4.67 2.82
C GLY A 31 10.70 -3.61 3.64
N ILE A 32 10.76 -2.37 3.15
CA ILE A 32 10.02 -1.23 3.68
C ILE A 32 8.95 -0.85 2.66
N LEU A 33 7.69 -0.91 3.07
CA LEU A 33 6.56 -0.38 2.32
C LEU A 33 6.33 1.07 2.75
N LEU A 34 6.31 1.98 1.78
CA LEU A 34 5.91 3.36 1.98
C LEU A 34 4.46 3.54 1.52
N VAL A 35 3.64 4.14 2.36
CA VAL A 35 2.22 4.38 2.10
C VAL A 35 1.92 5.87 2.19
N ASP A 36 1.34 6.38 1.12
CA ASP A 36 0.71 7.68 1.06
C ASP A 36 -0.78 7.54 1.38
N PHE A 37 -1.20 8.08 2.53
CA PHE A 37 -2.59 8.06 2.98
C PHE A 37 -3.43 9.22 2.44
N THR A 38 -2.79 10.17 1.77
CA THR A 38 -3.41 11.36 1.18
C THR A 38 -2.93 11.54 -0.28
N PRO A 39 -3.13 10.53 -1.15
CA PRO A 39 -2.51 10.51 -2.48
C PRO A 39 -2.97 11.67 -3.37
N ASP A 40 -4.20 12.14 -3.18
CA ASP A 40 -4.82 13.20 -3.98
C ASP A 40 -4.35 14.63 -3.59
N HIS A 41 -3.55 14.76 -2.52
CA HIS A 41 -3.11 16.05 -1.99
C HIS A 41 -1.59 16.19 -2.06
N HIS A 42 -1.08 17.35 -2.47
CA HIS A 42 0.36 17.61 -2.37
C HIS A 42 0.76 17.79 -0.89
N ILE A 43 2.03 17.55 -0.54
CA ILE A 43 2.50 17.66 0.85
C ILE A 43 2.25 19.06 1.45
N GLU A 44 2.39 20.10 0.64
CA GLU A 44 2.11 21.48 1.08
C GLU A 44 0.62 21.73 1.34
N ASP A 45 -0.28 21.05 0.63
CA ASP A 45 -1.72 21.13 0.89
C ASP A 45 -2.06 20.44 2.21
N VAL A 46 -1.48 19.26 2.47
CA VAL A 46 -1.67 18.53 3.73
C VAL A 46 -1.20 19.36 4.92
N LYS A 47 -0.01 19.98 4.83
CA LYS A 47 0.51 20.90 5.85
C LYS A 47 -0.44 22.08 6.07
N SER A 48 -0.93 22.68 4.98
CA SER A 48 -1.84 23.82 5.03
C SER A 48 -3.16 23.46 5.72
N VAL A 49 -3.76 22.33 5.35
CA VAL A 49 -4.99 21.80 5.95
C VAL A 49 -4.82 21.57 7.46
N ILE A 50 -3.72 20.94 7.88
CA ILE A 50 -3.43 20.71 9.31
C ILE A 50 -3.26 22.03 10.08
N MET A 51 -2.59 23.02 9.49
CA MET A 51 -2.39 24.33 10.12
C MET A 51 -3.69 25.15 10.20
N GLN A 52 -4.52 25.11 9.17
CA GLN A 52 -5.85 25.73 9.20
C GLN A 52 -6.72 25.09 10.30
N HIS A 53 -6.70 23.76 10.39
CA HIS A 53 -7.42 23.02 11.41
C HIS A 53 -6.94 23.38 12.83
N LYS A 54 -5.62 23.50 13.05
CA LYS A 54 -5.05 23.99 14.31
C LYS A 54 -5.64 25.33 14.72
N ASN A 55 -5.69 26.29 13.79
CA ASN A 55 -6.15 27.65 14.07
C ASN A 55 -7.65 27.68 14.40
N GLN A 56 -8.45 26.90 13.68
CA GLN A 56 -9.90 26.82 13.88
C GLN A 56 -10.27 26.10 15.18
N PHE A 57 -9.56 25.04 15.53
CA PHE A 57 -9.90 24.15 16.65
C PHE A 57 -8.93 24.25 17.82
N ALA A 58 -8.27 25.41 18.02
CA ALA A 58 -7.22 25.63 19.01
C ALA A 58 -7.56 25.15 20.44
N LYS A 59 -8.83 25.24 20.85
CA LYS A 59 -9.32 24.83 22.18
C LYS A 59 -9.75 23.35 22.27
N HIS A 60 -9.71 22.61 21.16
CA HIS A 60 -10.05 21.20 21.14
C HIS A 60 -8.80 20.35 21.36
N LYS A 61 -8.99 19.15 21.92
CA LYS A 61 -7.93 18.15 21.98
C LYS A 61 -7.56 17.66 20.59
N VAL A 62 -6.27 17.45 20.33
CA VAL A 62 -5.74 17.00 19.02
C VAL A 62 -6.38 15.68 18.59
N LEU A 63 -6.59 14.74 19.50
CA LEU A 63 -7.24 13.45 19.23
C LEU A 63 -8.73 13.58 18.88
N ASN A 64 -9.41 14.59 19.40
CA ASN A 64 -10.87 14.72 19.31
C ASN A 64 -11.35 15.62 18.18
N SER A 65 -10.44 16.34 17.52
CA SER A 65 -10.74 17.16 16.36
C SER A 65 -9.64 16.93 15.33
N TYR A 66 -9.98 16.47 14.13
CA TYR A 66 -9.04 16.12 13.07
C TYR A 66 -9.54 16.66 11.71
N PRO A 67 -8.65 16.95 10.75
CA PRO A 67 -9.03 17.54 9.48
C PRO A 67 -9.83 16.54 8.63
N SER A 68 -11.12 16.82 8.45
CA SER A 68 -12.04 15.94 7.72
C SER A 68 -11.79 15.92 6.20
N GLU A 69 -11.18 16.99 5.69
CA GLU A 69 -10.80 17.22 4.30
C GLU A 69 -9.80 16.15 3.82
N LEU A 70 -9.01 15.58 4.74
CA LEU A 70 -8.07 14.51 4.44
C LEU A 70 -8.74 13.13 4.36
N GLY A 71 -10.06 13.02 4.60
CA GLY A 71 -10.81 11.77 4.52
C GLY A 71 -10.44 10.75 5.60
N LEU A 72 -9.79 11.18 6.68
CA LEU A 72 -9.29 10.30 7.74
C LEU A 72 -10.38 9.97 8.77
N VAL A 73 -10.34 8.76 9.31
CA VAL A 73 -11.19 8.35 10.43
C VAL A 73 -10.47 8.55 11.77
N LYS A 74 -11.22 8.87 12.84
CA LYS A 74 -10.65 9.12 14.18
C LYS A 74 -9.67 8.04 14.67
N ARG A 75 -10.00 6.76 14.46
CA ARG A 75 -9.15 5.64 14.86
C ARG A 75 -7.78 5.68 14.15
N PHE A 76 -7.78 6.05 12.88
CA PHE A 76 -6.55 6.16 12.09
C PHE A 76 -5.77 7.43 12.44
N TRP A 77 -6.47 8.54 12.66
CA TRP A 77 -5.85 9.76 13.19
C TRP A 77 -5.12 9.49 14.50
N LYS A 78 -5.75 8.77 15.44
CA LYS A 78 -5.10 8.33 16.68
C LYS A 78 -3.83 7.53 16.40
N TYR A 79 -3.89 6.56 15.49
CA TYR A 79 -2.72 5.75 15.12
C TYR A 79 -1.56 6.62 14.60
N ILE A 80 -1.84 7.62 13.76
CA ILE A 80 -0.82 8.54 13.23
C ILE A 80 -0.20 9.36 14.34
N LEU A 81 -0.99 9.92 15.26
CA LEU A 81 -0.48 10.67 16.41
C LEU A 81 0.38 9.77 17.31
N ASP A 82 -0.10 8.57 17.65
CA ASP A 82 0.60 7.61 18.51
C ASP A 82 1.90 7.08 17.85
N SER A 83 2.01 7.16 16.52
CA SER A 83 3.20 6.75 15.76
C SER A 83 4.29 7.83 15.70
N GLU A 84 3.95 9.08 15.98
CA GLU A 84 4.89 10.21 15.97
C GLU A 84 5.47 10.46 17.37
N VAL A 85 6.79 10.51 17.47
CA VAL A 85 7.47 10.66 18.77
C VAL A 85 7.18 12.04 19.37
N GLY A 86 6.70 12.07 20.61
CA GLY A 86 6.45 13.32 21.33
C GLY A 86 5.15 14.03 20.95
N VAL A 87 4.24 13.37 20.21
CA VAL A 87 2.89 13.86 19.96
C VAL A 87 1.92 13.18 20.92
N ASP A 88 1.38 13.97 21.85
CA ASP A 88 0.29 13.54 22.73
C ASP A 88 -1.05 14.04 22.16
N GLY A 89 -1.96 13.11 21.87
CA GLY A 89 -3.28 13.44 21.35
C GLY A 89 -4.22 14.11 22.37
N ASP A 90 -3.91 14.03 23.67
CA ASP A 90 -4.74 14.60 24.74
C ASP A 90 -4.47 16.08 25.01
N ILE A 91 -3.44 16.67 24.40
CA ILE A 91 -3.18 18.11 24.46
C ILE A 91 -4.14 18.89 23.55
N PHE A 92 -4.22 20.19 23.78
CA PHE A 92 -4.97 21.11 22.91
C PHE A 92 -4.21 21.42 21.62
N TRP A 93 -4.93 21.66 20.53
CA TRP A 93 -4.36 22.15 19.27
C TRP A 93 -3.55 23.44 19.43
N ALA A 94 -3.90 24.31 20.38
CA ALA A 94 -3.09 25.49 20.71
C ALA A 94 -1.68 25.15 21.24
N SER A 95 -1.52 23.98 21.87
CA SER A 95 -0.32 23.57 22.59
C SER A 95 0.64 22.73 21.75
N ILE A 96 0.17 22.09 20.68
CA ILE A 96 1.03 21.26 19.82
C ILE A 96 1.97 22.14 18.99
N SER A 97 3.26 21.75 18.92
CA SER A 97 4.26 22.51 18.15
C SER A 97 3.99 22.42 16.64
N THR A 98 4.36 23.47 15.88
CA THR A 98 4.27 23.43 14.42
C THR A 98 5.16 22.33 13.84
N ASN A 99 6.35 22.10 14.39
CA ASN A 99 7.26 21.05 13.93
C ASN A 99 6.61 19.65 14.05
N SER A 100 5.97 19.37 15.19
CA SER A 100 5.22 18.12 15.40
C SER A 100 4.12 17.94 14.34
N LEU A 101 3.41 19.01 13.98
CA LEU A 101 2.39 18.95 12.93
C LEU A 101 2.97 18.74 11.53
N MET A 102 4.16 19.29 11.24
CA MET A 102 4.86 19.03 9.99
C MET A 102 5.32 17.57 9.90
N SER A 103 5.76 16.98 11.02
CA SER A 103 6.08 15.54 11.06
C SER A 103 4.84 14.69 10.83
N VAL A 104 3.71 15.02 11.47
CA VAL A 104 2.42 14.34 11.23
C VAL A 104 2.01 14.42 9.75
N ALA A 105 2.14 15.58 9.12
CA ALA A 105 1.88 15.74 7.68
C ALA A 105 2.78 14.84 6.83
N SER A 106 4.06 14.74 7.19
CA SER A 106 5.05 13.91 6.50
C SER A 106 4.73 12.42 6.67
N LEU A 107 4.32 12.02 7.88
CA LEU A 107 3.92 10.66 8.20
C LEU A 107 2.66 10.24 7.45
N LEU A 108 1.69 11.13 7.25
CA LEU A 108 0.52 10.86 6.40
C LEU A 108 0.91 10.62 4.93
N LYS A 109 1.93 11.31 4.44
CA LYS A 109 2.36 11.24 3.04
C LYS A 109 3.32 10.07 2.77
N GLN A 110 4.12 9.68 3.76
CA GLN A 110 5.19 8.67 3.61
C GLN A 110 5.29 7.79 4.84
N CYS A 111 4.20 7.10 5.19
CA CYS A 111 4.19 6.19 6.33
C CYS A 111 4.93 4.90 5.99
N SER A 112 5.90 4.51 6.83
CA SER A 112 6.72 3.32 6.60
C SER A 112 6.22 2.11 7.38
N PHE A 113 6.14 0.97 6.71
CA PHE A 113 5.79 -0.32 7.29
C PHE A 113 6.89 -1.33 6.96
N ARG A 114 7.44 -1.98 7.99
CA ARG A 114 8.39 -3.08 7.79
C ARG A 114 7.64 -4.34 7.39
N VAL A 115 7.85 -4.79 6.16
CA VAL A 115 7.30 -6.04 5.63
C VAL A 115 8.23 -7.18 6.03
N LYS A 116 7.68 -8.19 6.71
CA LYS A 116 8.43 -9.36 7.22
C LYS A 116 8.40 -10.57 6.29
N GLY A 117 7.58 -10.53 5.25
CA GLY A 117 7.37 -11.60 4.29
C GLY A 117 5.93 -11.58 3.73
N LYS A 118 5.62 -12.57 2.90
CA LYS A 118 4.27 -12.78 2.36
C LYS A 118 3.27 -13.25 3.42
N GLY A 119 1.98 -13.10 3.13
CA GLY A 119 0.91 -13.52 4.04
C GLY A 119 0.95 -15.02 4.34
N GLN A 120 0.75 -15.39 5.62
CA GLN A 120 0.84 -16.79 6.09
C GLN A 120 -0.36 -17.68 5.70
N PHE A 121 -1.47 -17.08 5.28
CA PHE A 121 -2.72 -17.79 5.01
C PHE A 121 -3.42 -17.17 3.80
N LYS A 122 -3.13 -17.68 2.61
CA LYS A 122 -3.99 -17.66 1.41
C LYS A 122 -3.23 -18.20 0.20
N ASP A 123 -3.92 -19.01 -0.59
CA ASP A 123 -3.50 -19.41 -1.93
C ASP A 123 -3.12 -18.17 -2.74
N GLU A 124 -1.95 -18.22 -3.36
CA GLU A 124 -1.54 -17.20 -4.32
C GLU A 124 -2.59 -17.18 -5.45
N PHE A 125 -3.11 -16.00 -5.78
CA PHE A 125 -4.18 -15.91 -6.78
C PHE A 125 -3.67 -16.22 -8.19
N VAL A 126 -2.38 -15.97 -8.44
CA VAL A 126 -1.70 -16.06 -9.73
C VAL A 126 -0.20 -16.23 -9.48
N THR A 127 0.47 -17.01 -10.33
CA THR A 127 1.91 -17.18 -10.39
C THR A 127 2.51 -16.26 -11.46
N ALA A 128 3.47 -15.42 -11.09
CA ALA A 128 4.24 -14.64 -12.07
C ALA A 128 5.42 -15.48 -12.60
N GLY A 129 5.57 -15.54 -13.92
CA GLY A 129 6.56 -16.42 -14.57
C GLY A 129 5.91 -17.60 -15.27
N GLY A 130 6.73 -18.54 -15.74
CA GLY A 130 6.26 -19.72 -16.47
C GLY A 130 7.10 -20.00 -17.72
N VAL A 131 6.55 -20.80 -18.62
CA VAL A 131 7.21 -21.16 -19.88
C VAL A 131 7.38 -19.92 -20.77
N PRO A 132 8.61 -19.61 -21.25
CA PRO A 132 8.85 -18.43 -22.07
C PRO A 132 8.01 -18.45 -23.35
N LEU A 133 7.29 -17.36 -23.62
CA LEU A 133 6.49 -17.23 -24.85
C LEU A 133 7.33 -17.30 -26.13
N SER A 134 8.61 -16.96 -26.04
CA SER A 134 9.58 -17.12 -27.14
C SER A 134 9.76 -18.58 -27.57
N GLU A 135 9.46 -19.53 -26.69
CA GLU A 135 9.56 -20.98 -26.94
C GLU A 135 8.23 -21.59 -27.39
N ILE A 136 7.16 -20.79 -27.52
CA ILE A 136 5.82 -21.25 -27.88
C ILE A 136 5.38 -20.65 -29.21
N SER A 137 4.76 -21.48 -30.05
CA SER A 137 4.03 -21.01 -31.22
C SER A 137 2.67 -20.45 -30.79
N LEU A 138 2.49 -19.13 -30.77
CA LEU A 138 1.25 -18.50 -30.28
C LEU A 138 -0.01 -18.84 -31.08
N ASN A 139 0.13 -19.34 -32.31
CA ASN A 139 -1.02 -19.77 -33.13
C ASN A 139 -1.51 -21.18 -32.77
N THR A 140 -0.62 -22.05 -32.29
CA THR A 140 -0.90 -23.47 -32.06
C THR A 140 -0.75 -23.87 -30.60
N MET A 141 -0.14 -23.02 -29.79
CA MET A 141 0.28 -23.28 -28.41
C MET A 141 1.28 -24.45 -28.26
N GLU A 142 1.88 -24.89 -29.36
CA GLU A 142 2.88 -25.95 -29.39
C GLU A 142 4.27 -25.41 -29.02
N SER A 143 5.07 -26.23 -28.34
CA SER A 143 6.48 -25.96 -28.10
C SER A 143 7.27 -25.91 -29.41
N ARG A 144 8.15 -24.90 -29.51
CA ARG A 144 9.11 -24.75 -30.61
C ARG A 144 10.32 -25.67 -30.47
N THR A 145 10.55 -26.21 -29.29
CA THR A 145 11.72 -27.06 -28.96
C THR A 145 11.37 -28.55 -28.95
N GLN A 146 10.11 -28.90 -28.75
CA GLN A 146 9.63 -30.29 -28.73
C GLN A 146 8.27 -30.42 -29.43
N SER A 147 8.25 -31.08 -30.58
CA SER A 147 6.99 -31.31 -31.32
C SER A 147 6.06 -32.26 -30.56
N GLY A 148 4.76 -31.99 -30.64
CA GLY A 148 3.70 -32.74 -29.96
C GLY A 148 3.48 -32.34 -28.50
N LEU A 149 4.24 -31.37 -27.97
CA LEU A 149 4.09 -30.82 -26.63
C LEU A 149 3.40 -29.46 -26.67
N PHE A 150 2.35 -29.26 -25.88
CA PHE A 150 1.53 -28.05 -25.88
C PHE A 150 1.42 -27.46 -24.47
N PHE A 151 1.31 -26.13 -24.39
CA PHE A 151 1.19 -25.39 -23.13
C PHE A 151 0.05 -24.39 -23.19
N ALA A 152 -0.76 -24.30 -22.13
CA ALA A 152 -1.89 -23.38 -22.06
C ALA A 152 -2.18 -22.95 -20.61
N GLY A 153 -2.81 -21.77 -20.45
CA GLY A 153 -3.15 -21.22 -19.14
C GLY A 153 -1.94 -20.70 -18.35
N GLU A 154 -2.04 -20.72 -17.02
CA GLU A 154 -1.09 -20.12 -16.07
C GLU A 154 0.32 -20.74 -16.10
N VAL A 155 0.52 -21.88 -16.78
CA VAL A 155 1.86 -22.46 -16.97
C VAL A 155 2.72 -21.60 -17.91
N LEU A 156 2.10 -20.79 -18.76
CA LEU A 156 2.79 -19.86 -19.66
C LEU A 156 3.26 -18.64 -18.86
N ASN A 157 4.33 -18.01 -19.32
CA ASN A 157 4.81 -16.74 -18.76
C ASN A 157 3.90 -15.56 -19.15
N VAL A 158 2.65 -15.63 -18.71
CA VAL A 158 1.59 -14.63 -18.86
C VAL A 158 0.83 -14.59 -17.55
N ASP A 159 0.89 -13.44 -16.87
CA ASP A 159 0.15 -13.19 -15.65
C ASP A 159 -0.72 -11.94 -15.79
N GLY A 160 -1.99 -12.07 -15.44
CA GLY A 160 -2.94 -10.98 -15.38
C GLY A 160 -2.93 -10.32 -14.00
N VAL A 161 -3.06 -8.99 -13.97
CA VAL A 161 -3.34 -8.26 -12.72
C VAL A 161 -4.68 -8.75 -12.16
N THR A 162 -4.86 -8.71 -10.84
CA THR A 162 -6.14 -9.09 -10.19
C THR A 162 -7.35 -8.40 -10.86
N GLY A 163 -8.44 -9.15 -11.08
CA GLY A 163 -9.66 -8.60 -11.70
C GLY A 163 -10.35 -9.49 -12.76
N GLY A 164 -10.00 -10.78 -12.84
CA GLY A 164 -10.61 -11.72 -13.81
C GLY A 164 -9.80 -11.94 -15.09
N PHE A 165 -8.72 -11.19 -15.29
CA PHE A 165 -7.87 -11.27 -16.50
C PHE A 165 -7.22 -12.64 -16.72
N ASN A 166 -6.95 -13.41 -15.65
CA ASN A 166 -6.37 -14.75 -15.80
C ASN A 166 -7.39 -15.81 -16.26
N PHE A 167 -8.69 -15.49 -16.28
CA PHE A 167 -9.74 -16.39 -16.78
C PHE A 167 -10.18 -16.07 -18.22
N GLN A 168 -9.60 -15.05 -18.84
CA GLN A 168 -9.96 -14.57 -20.18
C GLN A 168 -8.95 -15.05 -21.22
#